data_AF-A0A846DN87-F1
#
_entry.id   AF-A0A846DN87-F1
#
_cell.length_a   1.000
_cell.length_b   1.000
_cell.length_c   1.000
_cell.angle_alpha   90.00
_cell.angle_beta   90.00
_cell.angle_gamma   90.00
#
_symmetry.space_group_name_H-M   'P 1'
#
loop_
_entity.id
_entity.type
_entity.pdbx_description
1 polymer ?
#
loop_
_entity_poly.entity_id
_entity_poly.type
_entity_poly.pdbx_seq_one_letter_code
_entity_poly.pdbx_strand_id
1 'polypeptide(L)'
;MNRNIDLVKFSGDGWTFKEEDSGIKVWFNSSGDIASLNLGDIASLNFFDIVPDLPSAVKQENITFFRNLYRHIVSTVNGGIVSVEIIDIKNIPSVEVILKIPQNPTGMSYIGSVTLPFKDFSFVMKYECPEHGMTGIRDTLIAVKIGDELEHTPNGIPIGWMKDPYDSEYDSNARYNLSAQEKYDELFPEHPLTRVRNYLRNLSSNLMIHPDLINYPKFGEIKKPSTLPKITFSSLLSSLRNLLSNS
;
A
#
# COMPACT_ATOMS: atom_id res chain seq x y z
N MET A 1 7.62 21.69 -19.20
CA MET A 1 6.59 20.63 -19.13
C MET A 1 5.50 21.11 -18.18
N ASN A 2 4.24 21.12 -18.63
CA ASN A 2 3.11 21.46 -17.77
C ASN A 2 2.83 20.27 -16.84
N ARG A 3 3.04 20.41 -15.53
CA ARG A 3 2.91 19.31 -14.57
C ARG A 3 1.46 19.18 -14.11
N ASN A 4 0.85 18.04 -14.37
CA ASN A 4 -0.51 17.73 -13.96
C ASN A 4 -0.73 16.21 -13.87
N ILE A 5 -1.91 15.83 -13.39
CA ILE A 5 -2.27 14.42 -13.20
C ILE A 5 -2.33 13.61 -14.51
N ASP A 6 -2.54 14.23 -15.67
CA ASP A 6 -2.72 13.56 -16.97
C ASP A 6 -1.45 12.97 -17.58
N LEU A 7 -0.29 13.29 -16.99
CA LEU A 7 1.01 12.73 -17.41
C LEU A 7 1.17 11.25 -17.04
N VAL A 8 0.32 10.75 -16.14
CA VAL A 8 0.17 9.33 -15.85
C VAL A 8 -1.29 8.98 -16.10
N LYS A 9 -1.55 7.91 -16.85
CA LYS A 9 -2.91 7.41 -17.10
C LYS A 9 -3.03 6.00 -16.59
N PHE A 10 -4.14 5.72 -15.93
CA PHE A 10 -4.54 4.37 -15.55
C PHE A 10 -5.56 3.87 -16.59
N SER A 11 -5.37 2.67 -17.15
CA SER A 11 -6.29 2.12 -18.15
C SER A 11 -7.71 1.95 -17.61
N GLY A 12 -7.82 1.63 -16.32
CA GLY A 12 -9.11 1.46 -15.65
C GLY A 12 -9.86 0.21 -16.10
N ASP A 13 -9.20 -0.78 -16.72
CA ASP A 13 -9.87 -2.00 -17.17
C ASP A 13 -10.49 -2.75 -15.99
N GLY A 14 -11.83 -2.91 -16.01
CA GLY A 14 -12.59 -3.47 -14.87
C GLY A 14 -12.88 -2.49 -13.74
N TRP A 15 -12.54 -1.21 -13.90
CA TRP A 15 -12.78 -0.13 -12.93
C TRP A 15 -13.74 0.92 -13.50
N THR A 16 -14.68 1.37 -12.68
CA THR A 16 -15.61 2.45 -13.01
C THR A 16 -15.06 3.77 -12.50
N PHE A 17 -14.79 4.73 -13.38
CA PHE A 17 -14.40 6.08 -12.98
C PHE A 17 -15.50 6.75 -12.14
N LYS A 18 -15.12 7.43 -11.06
CA LYS A 18 -16.05 8.06 -10.11
C LYS A 18 -15.89 9.56 -10.04
N GLU A 19 -14.67 10.03 -9.79
CA GLU A 19 -14.41 11.44 -9.54
C GLU A 19 -13.01 11.84 -9.98
N GLU A 20 -12.87 13.13 -10.28
CA GLU A 20 -11.61 13.79 -10.55
C GLU A 20 -11.63 15.20 -9.96
N ASP A 21 -10.50 15.57 -9.38
CA ASP A 21 -10.12 16.95 -9.08
C ASP A 21 -8.66 17.15 -9.56
N SER A 22 -8.16 18.38 -9.50
CA SER A 22 -6.84 18.83 -9.99
C SER A 22 -5.65 17.94 -9.58
N GLY A 23 -5.74 17.21 -8.47
CA GLY A 23 -4.69 16.33 -7.96
C GLY A 23 -5.09 14.88 -7.74
N ILE A 24 -6.31 14.46 -8.04
CA ILE A 24 -6.77 13.09 -7.77
C ILE A 24 -7.74 12.59 -8.84
N LYS A 25 -7.60 11.33 -9.24
CA LYS A 25 -8.57 10.58 -10.03
C LYS A 25 -8.92 9.31 -9.28
N VAL A 26 -10.21 8.99 -9.17
CA VAL A 26 -10.70 7.85 -8.42
C VAL A 26 -11.56 6.95 -9.30
N TRP A 27 -11.30 5.65 -9.17
CA TRP A 27 -12.10 4.60 -9.77
C TRP A 27 -12.57 3.61 -8.70
N PHE A 28 -13.68 2.96 -8.97
CA PHE A 28 -14.31 1.97 -8.12
C PHE A 28 -14.45 0.66 -8.86
N ASN A 29 -14.15 -0.45 -8.20
CA ASN A 29 -14.36 -1.78 -8.73
C ASN A 29 -15.23 -2.60 -7.77
N SER A 30 -16.38 -3.04 -8.24
CA SER A 30 -17.30 -3.90 -7.49
C SER A 30 -16.88 -5.37 -7.49
N SER A 31 -15.59 -5.68 -7.67
CA SER A 31 -15.09 -7.06 -7.63
C SER A 31 -15.21 -7.60 -6.21
N GLY A 32 -16.24 -8.42 -5.99
CA GLY A 32 -16.63 -9.02 -4.72
C GLY A 32 -18.15 -9.23 -4.68
N ASP A 33 -18.63 -10.16 -3.87
CA ASP A 33 -20.03 -10.68 -3.79
C ASP A 33 -21.16 -9.65 -3.61
N ILE A 34 -20.88 -8.35 -3.62
CA ILE A 34 -21.81 -7.33 -3.17
C ILE A 34 -21.80 -6.05 -4.00
N ALA A 35 -21.72 -6.18 -5.33
CA ALA A 35 -21.97 -5.08 -6.27
C ALA A 35 -23.29 -4.32 -6.00
N SER A 36 -24.26 -4.97 -5.35
CA SER A 36 -25.55 -4.38 -4.95
C SER A 36 -25.51 -3.49 -3.70
N LEU A 37 -24.45 -3.54 -2.87
CA LEU A 37 -24.35 -2.72 -1.64
C LEU A 37 -23.31 -1.59 -1.74
N ASN A 38 -22.75 -1.29 -2.93
CA ASN A 38 -21.63 -0.35 -3.12
C ASN A 38 -20.40 -0.67 -2.24
N LEU A 39 -20.23 -1.94 -1.89
CA LEU A 39 -19.04 -2.45 -1.20
C LEU A 39 -18.07 -2.94 -2.28
N GLY A 40 -16.89 -2.36 -2.35
CA GLY A 40 -15.92 -2.66 -3.40
C GLY A 40 -14.59 -1.97 -3.19
N ASP A 41 -13.68 -2.26 -4.10
CA ASP A 41 -12.32 -1.77 -4.05
C ASP A 41 -12.22 -0.37 -4.67
N ILE A 42 -11.31 0.43 -4.14
CA ILE A 42 -11.06 1.80 -4.63
C ILE A 42 -9.65 1.84 -5.22
N ALA A 43 -9.55 2.41 -6.42
CA ALA A 43 -8.27 2.78 -7.03
C ALA A 43 -8.20 4.30 -7.09
N SER A 44 -7.05 4.89 -6.76
CA SER A 44 -6.83 6.31 -6.99
C SER A 44 -5.44 6.60 -7.55
N LEU A 45 -5.38 7.56 -8.46
CA LEU A 45 -4.15 8.16 -8.94
C LEU A 45 -4.08 9.55 -8.33
N ASN A 46 -3.02 9.81 -7.58
CA ASN A 46 -2.82 11.06 -6.86
C ASN A 46 -1.59 11.76 -7.45
N PHE A 47 -1.70 13.05 -7.71
CA PHE A 47 -0.62 13.90 -8.17
C PHE A 47 -0.27 14.93 -7.09
N PHE A 48 1.01 14.98 -6.72
CA PHE A 48 1.52 15.92 -5.73
C PHE A 48 2.52 16.85 -6.41
N ASP A 49 2.15 18.10 -6.64
CA ASP A 49 3.02 19.14 -7.23
C ASP A 49 4.00 19.74 -6.20
N ILE A 50 4.60 18.88 -5.39
CA ILE A 50 5.59 19.21 -4.36
C ILE A 50 6.71 18.18 -4.36
N VAL A 51 7.89 18.56 -3.85
CA VAL A 51 9.01 17.63 -3.67
C VAL A 51 8.53 16.38 -2.92
N PRO A 52 8.79 15.16 -3.45
CA PRO A 52 8.33 13.94 -2.80
C PRO A 52 8.76 13.86 -1.34
N ASP A 53 7.81 13.56 -0.47
CA ASP A 53 8.03 13.34 0.96
C ASP A 53 8.62 11.95 1.21
N LEU A 54 9.77 11.67 0.60
CA LEU A 54 10.51 10.42 0.74
C LEU A 54 11.82 10.66 1.51
N PRO A 55 12.20 9.73 2.41
CA PRO A 55 13.36 9.92 3.30
C PRO A 55 14.69 9.99 2.52
N SER A 56 14.77 9.28 1.39
CA SER A 56 15.97 9.09 0.61
C SER A 56 15.64 8.82 -0.87
N ALA A 57 16.66 8.80 -1.72
CA ALA A 57 16.51 8.33 -3.10
C ALA A 57 15.94 6.90 -3.12
N VAL A 58 15.09 6.61 -4.10
CA VAL A 58 14.49 5.28 -4.27
C VAL A 58 15.51 4.33 -4.89
N LYS A 59 16.28 3.68 -4.02
CA LYS A 59 17.35 2.74 -4.36
C LYS A 59 17.35 1.61 -3.36
N GLN A 60 17.71 0.40 -3.80
CA GLN A 60 17.69 -0.79 -2.95
C GLN A 60 18.51 -0.65 -1.66
N GLU A 61 19.64 0.07 -1.71
CA GLU A 61 20.45 0.40 -0.53
C GLU A 61 19.68 1.13 0.59
N ASN A 62 18.57 1.79 0.26
CA ASN A 62 17.75 2.55 1.20
C ASN A 62 16.47 1.81 1.64
N ILE A 63 16.27 0.54 1.26
CA ILE A 63 15.02 -0.18 1.54
C ILE A 63 14.66 -0.22 3.04
N THR A 64 15.67 -0.33 3.90
CA THR A 64 15.49 -0.32 5.35
C THR A 64 14.91 1.00 5.86
N PHE A 65 15.31 2.14 5.28
CA PHE A 65 14.74 3.45 5.63
C PHE A 65 13.26 3.54 5.27
N PHE A 66 12.85 3.00 4.11
CA PHE A 66 11.44 2.95 3.73
C PHE A 66 10.64 2.02 4.64
N ARG A 67 11.14 0.83 4.95
CA ARG A 67 10.49 -0.12 5.89
C ARG A 67 10.26 0.54 7.26
N ASN A 68 11.28 1.19 7.81
CA ASN A 68 11.18 1.89 9.08
C ASN A 68 10.20 3.07 9.03
N LEU A 69 10.21 3.85 7.94
CA LEU A 69 9.27 4.94 7.72
C LEU A 69 7.82 4.45 7.75
N TYR A 70 7.48 3.47 6.90
CA TYR A 70 6.10 2.98 6.79
C TYR A 70 5.65 2.25 8.05
N ARG A 71 6.56 1.53 8.73
CA ARG A 71 6.29 0.96 10.05
C ARG A 71 5.91 2.03 11.07
N HIS A 72 6.64 3.14 11.11
CA HIS A 72 6.33 4.26 12.01
C HIS A 72 5.00 4.93 11.65
N ILE A 73 4.72 5.14 10.36
CA ILE A 73 3.47 5.78 9.94
C ILE A 73 2.26 4.91 10.30
N VAL A 74 2.29 3.62 9.93
CA VAL A 74 1.13 2.73 10.07
C VAL A 74 0.83 2.39 11.55
N SER A 75 1.83 2.44 12.43
CA SER A 75 1.60 2.21 13.87
C SER A 75 0.77 3.33 14.51
N THR A 76 0.79 4.56 13.97
CA THR A 76 -0.05 5.68 14.46
C THR A 76 -1.55 5.44 14.30
N VAL A 77 -1.93 4.54 13.39
CA VAL A 77 -3.32 4.11 13.14
C VAL A 77 -3.56 2.67 13.56
N ASN A 78 -2.69 2.13 14.43
CA ASN A 78 -2.75 0.75 14.93
C ASN A 78 -2.77 -0.32 13.81
N GLY A 79 -2.20 -0.02 12.65
CA GLY A 79 -2.03 -0.95 11.55
C GLY A 79 -0.63 -1.58 11.51
N GLY A 80 -0.33 -2.29 10.44
CA GLY A 80 0.97 -2.93 10.21
C GLY A 80 1.39 -2.91 8.75
N ILE A 81 2.69 -3.03 8.52
CA ILE A 81 3.24 -3.25 7.18
C ILE A 81 3.02 -4.70 6.77
N VAL A 82 2.65 -4.92 5.52
CA VAL A 82 2.59 -6.24 4.89
C VAL A 82 3.77 -6.45 3.96
N SER A 83 4.04 -5.45 3.12
CA SER A 83 5.25 -5.39 2.32
C SER A 83 5.67 -3.95 2.06
N VAL A 84 6.97 -3.73 1.90
CA VAL A 84 7.59 -2.49 1.43
C VAL A 84 8.76 -2.90 0.57
N GLU A 85 8.66 -2.64 -0.73
CA GLU A 85 9.62 -3.05 -1.74
C GLU A 85 9.98 -1.88 -2.65
N ILE A 86 11.18 -1.93 -3.22
CA ILE A 86 11.59 -1.02 -4.30
C ILE A 86 11.46 -1.77 -5.61
N ILE A 87 10.64 -1.23 -6.51
CA ILE A 87 10.33 -1.81 -7.81
C ILE A 87 10.69 -0.83 -8.93
N ASP A 88 10.68 -1.32 -10.16
CA ASP A 88 10.82 -0.47 -11.34
C ASP A 88 9.50 -0.45 -12.12
N ILE A 89 8.96 0.74 -12.36
CA ILE A 89 7.81 0.95 -13.24
C ILE A 89 8.28 1.72 -14.46
N LYS A 90 8.48 1.03 -15.58
CA LYS A 90 8.86 1.63 -16.88
C LYS A 90 10.11 2.53 -16.76
N ASN A 91 11.17 2.03 -16.12
CA ASN A 91 12.44 2.70 -15.82
C ASN A 91 12.33 3.86 -14.80
N ILE A 92 11.32 3.81 -13.94
CA ILE A 92 11.17 4.74 -12.82
C ILE A 92 11.28 3.93 -11.52
N PRO A 93 12.39 4.06 -10.77
CA PRO A 93 12.52 3.48 -9.44
C PRO A 93 11.40 3.99 -8.54
N SER A 94 10.63 3.06 -8.00
CA SER A 94 9.38 3.32 -7.31
C SER A 94 9.31 2.55 -6.00
N VAL A 95 8.55 3.07 -5.04
CA VAL A 95 8.33 2.40 -3.76
C VAL A 95 6.95 1.78 -3.78
N GLU A 96 6.87 0.46 -3.68
CA GLU A 96 5.64 -0.30 -3.49
C GLU A 96 5.45 -0.60 -2.01
N VAL A 97 4.22 -0.41 -1.53
CA VAL A 97 3.86 -0.63 -0.13
C VAL A 97 2.51 -1.32 -0.06
N ILE A 98 2.40 -2.34 0.80
CA ILE A 98 1.13 -2.88 1.25
C ILE A 98 1.02 -2.72 2.76
N LEU A 99 -0.07 -2.12 3.22
CA LEU A 99 -0.40 -1.91 4.63
C LEU A 99 -1.68 -2.68 5.00
N LYS A 100 -1.78 -3.11 6.26
CA LYS A 100 -2.99 -3.66 6.88
C LYS A 100 -3.46 -2.68 7.95
N ILE A 101 -4.68 -2.18 7.84
CA ILE A 101 -5.25 -1.15 8.73
C ILE A 101 -6.58 -1.65 9.30
N PRO A 102 -6.81 -1.54 10.62
CA PRO A 102 -8.09 -1.88 11.23
C PRO A 102 -9.24 -1.02 10.70
N GLN A 103 -10.40 -1.63 10.45
CA GLN A 103 -11.65 -0.94 10.15
C GLN A 103 -12.46 -0.71 11.43
N ASN A 104 -13.34 0.29 11.41
CA ASN A 104 -14.40 0.46 12.41
C ASN A 104 -15.74 -0.03 11.83
N PRO A 105 -16.57 -0.77 12.60
CA PRO A 105 -16.29 -1.29 13.94
C PRO A 105 -15.42 -2.56 13.94
N THR A 106 -15.33 -3.29 12.83
CA THR A 106 -14.62 -4.57 12.72
C THR A 106 -14.06 -4.78 11.32
N GLY A 107 -13.00 -5.59 11.20
CA GLY A 107 -12.40 -5.98 9.91
C GLY A 107 -11.07 -5.30 9.64
N MET A 108 -10.51 -5.58 8.46
CA MET A 108 -9.22 -5.05 8.02
C MET A 108 -9.30 -4.50 6.60
N SER A 109 -8.73 -3.33 6.38
CA SER A 109 -8.47 -2.79 5.04
C SER A 109 -7.03 -3.03 4.67
N TYR A 110 -6.81 -3.51 3.45
CA TYR A 110 -5.50 -3.65 2.86
C TYR A 110 -5.28 -2.52 1.85
N ILE A 111 -4.24 -1.74 2.06
CA ILE A 111 -3.90 -0.60 1.21
C ILE A 111 -2.60 -0.89 0.49
N GLY A 112 -2.66 -0.96 -0.84
CA GLY A 112 -1.52 -1.08 -1.73
C GLY A 112 -1.21 0.27 -2.34
N SER A 113 0.06 0.62 -2.52
CA SER A 113 0.42 1.82 -3.25
C SER A 113 1.76 1.70 -3.96
N VAL A 114 1.90 2.42 -5.07
CA VAL A 114 3.18 2.63 -5.76
C VAL A 114 3.40 4.12 -5.93
N THR A 115 4.51 4.60 -5.38
CA THR A 115 4.95 5.99 -5.56
C THR A 115 5.92 6.07 -6.73
N LEU A 116 5.63 6.92 -7.72
CA LEU A 116 6.50 7.31 -8.84
C LEU A 116 7.12 8.69 -8.53
N PRO A 117 8.34 8.77 -7.98
CA PRO A 117 8.90 10.04 -7.52
C PRO A 117 9.81 10.69 -8.57
N PHE A 118 9.57 11.98 -8.79
CA PHE A 118 10.41 12.84 -9.63
C PHE A 118 11.10 13.89 -8.76
N LYS A 119 12.02 14.68 -9.33
CA LYS A 119 12.81 15.65 -8.57
C LYS A 119 11.97 16.55 -7.65
N ASP A 120 10.83 17.02 -8.14
CA ASP A 120 10.04 18.09 -7.53
C ASP A 120 8.52 17.84 -7.53
N PHE A 121 8.08 16.64 -7.91
CA PHE A 121 6.69 16.16 -7.82
C PHE A 121 6.65 14.63 -7.72
N SER A 122 5.49 14.06 -7.40
CA SER A 122 5.26 12.62 -7.46
C SER A 122 3.87 12.26 -7.95
N PHE A 123 3.74 11.02 -8.41
CA PHE A 123 2.45 10.35 -8.57
C PHE A 123 2.37 9.19 -7.59
N VAL A 124 1.17 8.92 -7.07
CA VAL A 124 0.91 7.75 -6.23
C VAL A 124 -0.32 7.04 -6.78
N MET A 125 -0.13 5.83 -7.28
CA MET A 125 -1.23 4.91 -7.51
C MET A 125 -1.53 4.20 -6.20
N LYS A 126 -2.79 4.18 -5.78
CA LYS A 126 -3.27 3.53 -4.56
C LYS A 126 -4.42 2.59 -4.88
N TYR A 127 -4.46 1.45 -4.18
CA TYR A 127 -5.56 0.51 -4.14
C TYR A 127 -5.98 0.30 -2.70
N GLU A 128 -7.28 0.35 -2.43
CA GLU A 128 -7.88 0.11 -1.12
C GLU A 128 -8.85 -1.05 -1.24
N CYS A 129 -8.49 -2.15 -0.58
CA CYS A 129 -9.27 -3.37 -0.58
C CYS A 129 -9.76 -3.62 0.86
N PRO A 130 -10.97 -3.16 1.21
CA PRO A 130 -11.60 -3.47 2.48
C PRO A 130 -12.04 -4.93 2.56
N GLU A 131 -11.95 -5.51 3.76
CA GLU A 131 -12.68 -6.72 4.10
C GLU A 131 -14.18 -6.39 4.25
N HIS A 132 -15.03 -7.30 3.79
CA HIS A 132 -16.48 -7.13 3.81
C HIS A 132 -17.14 -8.42 4.30
N GLY A 133 -18.32 -8.28 4.93
CA GLY A 133 -19.06 -9.43 5.45
C GLY A 133 -18.36 -10.07 6.65
N MET A 134 -18.15 -11.39 6.59
CA MET A 134 -17.51 -12.14 7.67
C MET A 134 -15.99 -11.93 7.63
N THR A 135 -15.46 -11.24 8.64
CA THR A 135 -14.06 -10.82 8.73
C THR A 135 -13.17 -11.88 9.39
N GLY A 136 -11.88 -11.91 9.06
CA GLY A 136 -10.88 -12.76 9.72
C GLY A 136 -10.90 -14.22 9.25
N ILE A 137 -11.59 -14.55 8.16
CA ILE A 137 -11.68 -15.93 7.65
C ILE A 137 -10.29 -16.46 7.26
N ARG A 138 -9.50 -15.66 6.53
CA ARG A 138 -8.15 -16.06 6.12
C ARG A 138 -7.26 -16.35 7.32
N ASP A 139 -7.28 -15.46 8.31
CA ASP A 139 -6.49 -15.62 9.54
C ASP A 139 -6.92 -16.88 10.30
N THR A 140 -8.23 -17.10 10.45
CA THR A 140 -8.80 -18.25 11.16
C THR A 140 -8.47 -19.57 10.46
N LEU A 141 -8.72 -19.69 9.15
CA LEU A 141 -8.51 -20.93 8.42
C LEU A 141 -7.04 -21.29 8.31
N ILE A 142 -6.15 -20.30 8.16
CA ILE A 142 -4.71 -20.57 8.21
C ILE A 142 -4.27 -20.96 9.61
N ALA A 143 -4.74 -20.29 10.66
CA ALA A 143 -4.42 -20.66 12.04
C ALA A 143 -4.84 -22.10 12.35
N VAL A 144 -6.02 -22.54 11.89
CA VAL A 144 -6.45 -23.94 12.00
C VAL A 144 -5.54 -24.87 11.19
N LYS A 145 -5.16 -24.48 9.96
CA LYS A 145 -4.34 -25.31 9.06
C LYS A 145 -2.94 -25.57 9.60
N ILE A 146 -2.31 -24.58 10.25
CA ILE A 146 -0.92 -24.69 10.73
C ILE A 146 -0.84 -24.74 12.27
N GLY A 147 -1.96 -24.78 12.97
CA GLY A 147 -2.01 -24.65 14.43
C GLY A 147 -1.16 -25.70 15.13
N ASP A 148 -1.25 -26.95 14.69
CA ASP A 148 -0.46 -28.06 15.26
C ASP A 148 1.05 -27.94 14.95
N GLU A 149 1.44 -27.13 13.96
CA GLU A 149 2.84 -26.87 13.59
C GLU A 149 3.43 -25.69 14.37
N LEU A 150 2.61 -24.86 15.02
CA LEU A 150 3.07 -23.71 15.78
C LEU A 150 3.40 -24.08 17.22
N GLU A 151 4.55 -23.64 17.70
CA GLU A 151 4.82 -23.64 19.13
C GLU A 151 3.88 -22.66 19.84
N HIS A 152 3.48 -23.00 21.06
CA HIS A 152 2.60 -22.17 21.86
C HIS A 152 3.29 -21.78 23.16
N THR A 153 3.08 -20.54 23.60
CA THR A 153 3.43 -20.13 24.97
C THR A 153 2.64 -20.99 25.99
N PRO A 154 3.07 -21.04 27.27
CA PRO A 154 2.29 -21.72 28.31
C PRO A 154 0.84 -21.25 28.46
N ASN A 155 0.53 -20.03 27.98
CA ASN A 155 -0.81 -19.45 28.01
C ASN A 155 -1.60 -19.73 26.70
N GLY A 156 -1.11 -20.60 25.82
CA GLY A 156 -1.78 -20.98 24.58
C GLY A 156 -1.70 -19.93 23.45
N ILE A 157 -0.82 -18.93 23.56
CA ILE A 157 -0.60 -17.96 22.49
C ILE A 157 0.35 -18.56 21.44
N PRO A 158 -0.04 -18.65 20.15
CA PRO A 158 0.84 -19.15 19.10
C PRO A 158 2.08 -18.25 18.92
N ILE A 159 3.27 -18.83 19.04
CA ILE A 159 4.54 -18.13 18.90
C ILE A 159 4.81 -17.86 17.42
N GLY A 160 5.20 -16.62 17.09
CA GLY A 160 5.53 -16.22 15.72
C GLY A 160 4.32 -16.00 14.80
N TRP A 161 3.08 -16.13 15.30
CA TRP A 161 1.86 -15.87 14.52
C TRP A 161 1.74 -14.42 14.08
N MET A 162 2.07 -13.48 14.98
CA MET A 162 2.19 -12.06 14.69
C MET A 162 3.66 -11.66 14.82
N LYS A 163 4.25 -11.14 13.74
CA LYS A 163 5.65 -10.72 13.70
C LYS A 163 5.86 -9.66 12.65
N ASP A 164 6.86 -8.82 12.76
CA ASP A 164 7.20 -7.89 11.69
C ASP A 164 7.76 -8.67 10.50
N PRO A 165 7.41 -8.33 9.25
CA PRO A 165 7.92 -9.06 8.09
C PRO A 165 9.42 -8.90 7.87
N TYR A 166 10.07 -7.90 8.49
CA TYR A 166 11.46 -7.54 8.20
C TYR A 166 12.35 -7.42 9.44
N ASP A 167 11.81 -7.17 10.62
CA ASP A 167 12.59 -6.87 11.82
C ASP A 167 11.98 -7.46 13.10
N SER A 168 12.57 -8.57 13.57
CA SER A 168 12.13 -9.27 14.77
C SER A 168 12.13 -8.43 16.05
N GLU A 169 12.89 -7.32 16.11
CA GLU A 169 12.84 -6.42 17.28
C GLU A 169 11.47 -5.72 17.42
N TYR A 170 10.67 -5.70 16.35
CA TYR A 170 9.34 -5.08 16.31
C TYR A 170 8.16 -6.05 16.46
N ASP A 171 8.42 -7.34 16.66
CA ASP A 171 7.37 -8.38 16.70
C ASP A 171 6.28 -8.09 17.72
N SER A 172 6.65 -7.53 18.88
CA SER A 172 5.70 -7.18 19.96
C SER A 172 4.62 -6.16 19.56
N ASN A 173 4.88 -5.34 18.54
CA ASN A 173 3.96 -4.32 18.02
C ASN A 173 3.47 -4.66 16.60
N ALA A 174 3.87 -5.80 16.05
CA ALA A 174 3.56 -6.15 14.68
C ALA A 174 2.11 -6.59 14.51
N ARG A 175 1.54 -6.24 13.35
CA ARG A 175 0.19 -6.65 12.93
C ARG A 175 0.22 -7.51 11.66
N TYR A 176 1.39 -8.01 11.27
CA TYR A 176 1.53 -8.95 10.18
C TYR A 176 1.36 -10.38 10.71
N ASN A 177 0.34 -11.06 10.18
CA ASN A 177 0.02 -12.43 10.52
C ASN A 177 0.71 -13.40 9.56
N LEU A 178 1.08 -14.61 9.99
CA LEU A 178 1.62 -15.65 9.08
C LEU A 178 0.68 -15.95 7.91
N SER A 179 -0.63 -15.86 8.13
CA SER A 179 -1.67 -15.94 7.10
C SER A 179 -1.50 -14.94 5.95
N ALA A 180 -0.80 -13.82 6.17
CA ALA A 180 -0.55 -12.80 5.16
C ALA A 180 0.54 -13.19 4.15
N GLN A 181 1.20 -14.35 4.30
CA GLN A 181 2.18 -14.84 3.32
C GLN A 181 1.54 -15.08 1.95
N GLU A 182 2.26 -14.74 0.88
CA GLU A 182 1.79 -14.85 -0.51
C GLU A 182 1.41 -16.28 -0.92
N LYS A 183 2.06 -17.30 -0.33
CA LYS A 183 1.76 -18.72 -0.61
C LYS A 183 0.31 -19.12 -0.30
N TYR A 184 -0.42 -18.30 0.46
CA TYR A 184 -1.82 -18.54 0.77
C TYR A 184 -2.79 -17.80 -0.16
N ASP A 185 -2.31 -16.91 -1.03
CA ASP A 185 -3.19 -16.08 -1.87
C ASP A 185 -4.08 -16.94 -2.79
N GLU A 186 -3.58 -18.04 -3.34
CA GLU A 186 -4.35 -18.98 -4.18
C GLU A 186 -5.52 -19.63 -3.45
N LEU A 187 -5.43 -19.80 -2.13
CA LEU A 187 -6.52 -20.36 -1.30
C LEU A 187 -7.61 -19.31 -1.00
N PHE A 188 -7.29 -18.03 -1.18
CA PHE A 188 -8.15 -16.92 -0.85
C PHE A 188 -8.16 -15.87 -1.98
N PRO A 189 -8.61 -16.23 -3.20
CA PRO A 189 -8.59 -15.34 -4.36
C PRO A 189 -9.36 -14.03 -4.11
N GLU A 190 -10.48 -14.14 -3.41
CA GLU A 190 -11.35 -13.00 -3.07
C GLU A 190 -10.93 -12.26 -1.81
N HIS A 191 -9.86 -12.66 -1.11
CA HIS A 191 -9.45 -11.96 0.09
C HIS A 191 -8.80 -10.61 -0.26
N PRO A 192 -9.05 -9.52 0.51
CA PRO A 192 -8.60 -8.18 0.12
C PRO A 192 -7.08 -8.06 -0.05
N LEU A 193 -6.28 -8.77 0.75
CA LEU A 193 -4.82 -8.86 0.55
C LEU A 193 -4.44 -9.52 -0.79
N THR A 194 -5.17 -10.53 -1.23
CA THR A 194 -4.91 -11.18 -2.51
C THR A 194 -5.27 -10.24 -3.66
N ARG A 195 -6.42 -9.57 -3.57
CA ARG A 195 -6.87 -8.58 -4.57
C ARG A 195 -5.87 -7.44 -4.71
N VAL A 196 -5.42 -6.83 -3.61
CA VAL A 196 -4.47 -5.72 -3.65
C VAL A 196 -3.12 -6.12 -4.27
N ARG A 197 -2.61 -7.32 -3.95
CA ARG A 197 -1.40 -7.86 -4.58
C ARG A 197 -1.58 -8.07 -6.07
N ASN A 198 -2.73 -8.59 -6.49
CA ASN A 198 -3.02 -8.78 -7.91
C ASN A 198 -3.11 -7.45 -8.66
N TYR A 199 -3.69 -6.41 -8.05
CA TYR A 199 -3.71 -5.08 -8.66
C TYR A 199 -2.31 -4.49 -8.82
N LEU A 200 -1.47 -4.57 -7.79
CA LEU A 200 -0.09 -4.11 -7.82
C LEU A 200 0.77 -4.86 -8.85
N ARG A 201 0.67 -6.20 -8.90
CA ARG A 201 1.37 -7.03 -9.90
C ARG A 201 1.03 -6.64 -11.35
N ASN A 202 -0.22 -6.24 -11.59
CA ASN A 202 -0.69 -5.82 -12.92
C ASN A 202 -0.49 -4.32 -13.20
N LEU A 203 0.00 -3.54 -12.23
CA LEU A 203 0.02 -2.09 -12.31
C LEU A 203 0.86 -1.58 -13.49
N SER A 204 2.05 -2.15 -13.73
CA SER A 204 2.95 -1.70 -14.79
C SER A 204 2.30 -1.79 -16.18
N SER A 205 1.46 -2.80 -16.40
CA SER A 205 0.68 -2.95 -17.64
C SER A 205 -0.46 -1.94 -17.73
N ASN A 206 -1.07 -1.58 -16.60
CA ASN A 206 -2.24 -0.70 -16.53
C ASN A 206 -1.88 0.80 -16.42
N LEU A 207 -0.62 1.15 -16.19
CA LEU A 207 -0.14 2.53 -16.18
C LEU A 207 0.49 2.94 -17.51
N MET A 208 0.02 4.02 -18.10
CA MET A 208 0.70 4.71 -19.19
C MET A 208 1.42 5.93 -18.65
N ILE A 209 2.71 6.03 -18.93
CA ILE A 209 3.56 7.14 -18.47
C ILE A 209 3.91 8.00 -19.68
N HIS A 210 3.64 9.30 -19.58
CA HIS A 210 3.94 10.24 -20.64
C HIS A 210 5.45 10.25 -20.94
N PRO A 211 5.89 10.27 -22.21
CA PRO A 211 7.31 10.21 -22.57
C PRO A 211 8.18 11.27 -21.88
N ASP A 212 7.64 12.47 -21.66
CA ASP A 212 8.34 13.55 -20.94
C ASP A 212 8.78 13.15 -19.53
N LEU A 213 8.02 12.26 -18.86
CA LEU A 213 8.37 11.75 -17.52
C LEU A 213 9.52 10.75 -17.56
N ILE A 214 9.68 9.98 -18.64
CA ILE A 214 10.72 8.95 -18.76
C ILE A 214 12.09 9.61 -18.57
N ASN A 215 12.31 10.74 -19.23
CA ASN A 215 13.56 11.50 -19.18
C ASN A 215 13.59 12.58 -18.09
N TYR A 216 12.52 12.74 -17.31
CA TYR A 216 12.49 13.73 -16.23
C TYR A 216 13.41 13.29 -15.08
N PRO A 217 14.19 14.23 -14.48
CA PRO A 217 15.08 13.92 -13.36
C PRO A 217 14.36 13.21 -12.19
N LYS A 218 14.92 12.12 -11.68
CA LYS A 218 14.30 11.36 -10.58
C LYS A 218 14.63 11.97 -9.23
N PHE A 219 13.81 11.63 -8.24
CA PHE A 219 14.04 12.06 -6.87
C PHE A 219 15.39 11.53 -6.33
N GLY A 220 16.22 12.43 -5.80
CA GLY A 220 17.49 12.06 -5.18
C GLY A 220 18.66 11.80 -6.14
N GLU A 221 18.50 11.97 -7.45
CA GLU A 221 19.62 11.94 -8.42
C GLU A 221 20.52 13.18 -8.37
N ILE A 222 20.07 14.24 -7.70
CA ILE A 222 20.84 15.46 -7.45
C ILE A 222 21.30 15.45 -6.00
N LYS A 223 22.62 15.57 -5.76
CA LYS A 223 23.22 15.66 -4.42
C LYS A 223 22.47 16.71 -3.57
N LYS A 224 21.83 16.26 -2.47
CA LYS A 224 21.11 17.11 -1.51
C LYS A 224 22.05 18.18 -0.90
N PRO A 225 21.59 19.41 -0.66
CA PRO A 225 22.10 20.23 0.43
C PRO A 225 21.83 19.54 1.78
N SER A 226 22.76 19.70 2.70
CA SER A 226 22.97 18.95 3.95
C SER A 226 22.00 19.26 5.11
N THR A 227 20.69 19.29 4.87
CA THR A 227 19.71 19.36 5.98
C THR A 227 18.55 18.41 5.73
N LEU A 228 18.21 17.60 6.75
CA LEU A 228 16.99 16.80 6.77
C LEU A 228 15.79 17.77 6.72
N PRO A 229 14.98 17.77 5.66
CA PRO A 229 13.73 18.54 5.69
C PRO A 229 12.83 17.95 6.78
N LYS A 230 12.07 18.82 7.46
CA LYS A 230 10.98 18.40 8.34
C LYS A 230 9.99 17.60 7.50
N ILE A 231 10.00 16.28 7.63
CA ILE A 231 9.05 15.36 6.98
C ILE A 231 7.66 15.82 7.39
N THR A 232 6.90 16.34 6.44
CA THR A 232 5.54 16.83 6.68
C THR A 232 4.63 15.86 5.98
N PHE A 233 4.27 14.78 6.70
CA PHE A 233 3.54 13.56 6.29
C PHE A 233 2.12 13.78 5.71
N SER A 234 1.87 14.92 5.08
CA SER A 234 0.56 15.44 4.73
C SER A 234 -0.23 14.55 3.77
N SER A 235 0.42 13.86 2.82
CA SER A 235 -0.28 13.08 1.78
C SER A 235 -0.73 11.69 2.24
N LEU A 236 0.11 10.97 2.99
CA LEU A 236 -0.27 9.67 3.55
C LEU A 236 -1.20 9.86 4.76
N LEU A 237 -0.97 10.87 5.60
CA LEU A 237 -1.84 11.17 6.74
C LEU A 237 -3.18 11.76 6.32
N SER A 238 -3.28 12.55 5.24
CA SER A 238 -4.58 12.99 4.72
C SER A 238 -5.41 11.81 4.21
N SER A 239 -4.75 10.88 3.51
CA SER A 239 -5.37 9.64 3.04
C SER A 239 -5.81 8.74 4.21
N LEU A 240 -4.95 8.57 5.22
CA LEU A 240 -5.28 7.83 6.45
C LEU A 240 -6.39 8.52 7.25
N ARG A 241 -6.40 9.86 7.31
CA ARG A 241 -7.48 10.64 7.95
C ARG A 241 -8.81 10.48 7.23
N ASN A 242 -8.83 10.47 5.90
CA ASN A 242 -10.06 10.29 5.12
C ASN A 242 -10.64 8.87 5.29
N LEU A 243 -9.78 7.86 5.43
CA LEU A 243 -10.19 6.48 5.79
C LEU A 243 -10.78 6.38 7.20
N LEU A 244 -10.25 7.16 8.15
CA LEU A 244 -10.76 7.21 9.53
C LEU A 244 -11.97 8.14 9.70
N SER A 245 -12.22 9.08 8.77
CA SER A 245 -13.36 10.01 8.83
C SER A 245 -14.60 9.50 8.10
N ASN A 246 -14.46 8.47 7.25
CA ASN A 246 -15.56 7.79 6.56
C ASN A 246 -15.89 6.40 7.16
N SER A 247 -15.39 6.10 8.36
CA SER A 247 -15.69 4.89 9.15
C SER A 247 -16.52 5.21 10.38
#